data_AF-A0A7S0UDD2-F1
#
_entry.id   AF-A0A7S0UDD2-F1
#
_cell.length_a   1.000
_cell.length_b   1.000
_cell.length_c   1.000
_cell.angle_alpha   90.00
_cell.angle_beta   90.00
_cell.angle_gamma   90.00
#
_symmetry.space_group_name_H-M   'P 1'
#
loop_
_entity.id
_entity.type
_entity.pdbx_description
1 polymer ?
#
loop_
_entity_poly.entity_id
_entity_poly.type
_entity_poly.pdbx_seq_one_letter_code
_entity_poly.pdbx_strand_id
1 'polypeptide(L)'
;IAGLGLDKAVVASSGRGIAINRQCRTTNPRVWAAGDCCDNGGDMSSHYAGWQAFVATRSALLPWFLRLGGDQPSIFTVVPRVIYTTPEVASCGLSEGLVRRFYGPPGRRWHRVRVEWNAQDRAVAEMDHPGSFIEIFVHQTGRVLGGTIVSDRAGEMISEVAIAVNLRLLVKDLAMTLHPYPSYSFSVHKAWVEAATINLMSNLSSGPMGKLVSVCQ
;
A
#
# COMPACT_ATOMS: atom_id res chain seq x y z
N ILE A 1 -10.31 -6.39 -26.73
CA ILE A 1 -9.48 -7.58 -27.06
C ILE A 1 -10.04 -8.46 -28.18
N ALA A 2 -11.22 -8.17 -28.75
CA ALA A 2 -11.72 -8.87 -29.94
C ALA A 2 -10.76 -8.69 -31.14
N GLY A 3 -10.65 -9.70 -32.01
CA GLY A 3 -9.83 -9.64 -33.23
C GLY A 3 -8.35 -10.02 -33.06
N LEU A 4 -7.89 -10.37 -31.86
CA LEU A 4 -6.50 -10.75 -31.59
C LEU A 4 -6.19 -12.25 -31.85
N GLY A 5 -7.19 -13.05 -32.22
CA GLY A 5 -7.01 -14.50 -32.43
C GLY A 5 -6.54 -15.27 -31.19
N LEU A 6 -7.01 -14.85 -30.00
CA LEU A 6 -6.60 -15.42 -28.70
C LEU A 6 -6.92 -16.91 -28.59
N ASP A 7 -8.02 -17.34 -29.19
CA ASP A 7 -8.44 -18.72 -29.36
C ASP A 7 -7.39 -19.56 -30.09
N LYS A 8 -6.87 -19.06 -31.22
CA LYS A 8 -5.81 -19.71 -31.99
C LYS A 8 -4.49 -19.78 -31.22
N ALA A 9 -4.25 -18.77 -30.38
CA ALA A 9 -3.05 -18.69 -29.55
C ALA A 9 -3.19 -19.44 -28.21
N VAL A 10 -4.32 -20.09 -27.92
CA VAL A 10 -4.58 -20.78 -26.64
C VAL A 10 -4.41 -19.83 -25.43
N VAL A 11 -4.88 -18.60 -25.59
CA VAL A 11 -4.85 -17.54 -24.56
C VAL A 11 -6.24 -17.38 -23.96
N ALA A 12 -6.38 -17.72 -22.68
CA ALA A 12 -7.62 -17.53 -21.94
C ALA A 12 -7.89 -16.04 -21.70
N SER A 13 -9.12 -15.63 -21.95
CA SER A 13 -9.62 -14.30 -21.65
C SER A 13 -11.07 -14.37 -21.20
N SER A 14 -11.52 -13.34 -20.49
CA SER A 14 -12.91 -13.16 -20.09
C SER A 14 -13.37 -11.75 -20.49
N GLY A 15 -14.62 -11.41 -20.18
CA GLY A 15 -15.10 -10.02 -20.30
C GLY A 15 -14.30 -9.00 -19.48
N ARG A 16 -13.48 -9.45 -18.53
CA ARG A 16 -12.59 -8.60 -17.72
C ARG A 16 -11.21 -8.37 -18.34
N GLY A 17 -10.81 -9.16 -19.34
CA GLY A 17 -9.48 -9.08 -19.95
C GLY A 17 -8.79 -10.45 -20.10
N ILE A 18 -7.53 -10.41 -20.52
CA ILE A 18 -6.65 -11.57 -20.67
C ILE A 18 -6.23 -12.08 -19.29
N ALA A 19 -6.41 -13.38 -19.03
CA ALA A 19 -5.99 -13.98 -17.78
C ALA A 19 -4.46 -14.08 -17.75
N ILE A 20 -3.85 -13.50 -16.72
CA ILE A 20 -2.39 -13.53 -16.50
C ILE A 20 -2.06 -14.03 -15.10
N ASN A 21 -0.91 -14.70 -14.98
CA ASN A 21 -0.33 -15.01 -13.67
C ASN A 21 0.53 -13.84 -13.16
N ARG A 22 1.20 -14.03 -12.00
CA ARG A 22 2.06 -12.99 -11.38
C ARG A 22 3.27 -12.55 -12.20
N GLN A 23 3.65 -13.33 -13.21
CA GLN A 23 4.73 -13.02 -14.15
C GLN A 23 4.18 -12.36 -15.43
N CYS A 24 2.91 -11.93 -15.42
CA CYS A 24 2.21 -11.40 -16.58
C CYS A 24 2.14 -12.40 -17.75
N ARG A 25 2.29 -13.70 -17.47
CA ARG A 25 2.23 -14.79 -18.46
C ARG A 25 0.79 -15.29 -18.57
N THR A 26 0.35 -15.51 -19.79
CA THR A 26 -0.99 -16.04 -20.10
C THR A 26 -1.06 -17.56 -19.93
N THR A 27 -2.20 -18.18 -20.28
CA THR A 27 -2.30 -19.66 -20.37
C THR A 27 -1.39 -20.26 -21.44
N ASN A 28 -1.01 -19.49 -22.46
CA ASN A 28 0.06 -19.89 -23.37
C ASN A 28 1.41 -19.47 -22.77
N PRO A 29 2.34 -20.42 -22.51
CA PRO A 29 3.61 -20.12 -21.85
C PRO A 29 4.57 -19.25 -22.67
N ARG A 30 4.28 -19.04 -23.96
CA ARG A 30 5.04 -18.19 -24.88
C ARG A 30 4.42 -16.79 -25.07
N VAL A 31 3.30 -16.51 -24.41
CA VAL A 31 2.57 -15.24 -24.55
C VAL A 31 2.44 -14.57 -23.19
N TRP A 32 2.74 -13.28 -23.19
CA TRP A 32 2.59 -12.38 -22.05
C TRP A 32 1.64 -11.24 -22.44
N ALA A 33 0.97 -10.68 -21.44
CA ALA A 33 0.08 -9.55 -21.61
C ALA A 33 0.30 -8.56 -20.45
N ALA A 34 0.12 -7.27 -20.72
CA ALA A 34 0.28 -6.20 -19.74
C ALA A 34 -0.67 -5.04 -20.04
N GLY A 35 -0.96 -4.25 -19.01
CA GLY A 35 -1.84 -3.09 -19.07
C GLY A 35 -3.32 -3.46 -19.08
N ASP A 36 -4.13 -2.54 -19.58
CA ASP A 36 -5.60 -2.60 -19.50
C ASP A 36 -6.22 -3.76 -20.33
N CYS A 37 -5.41 -4.46 -21.13
CA CYS A 37 -5.87 -5.65 -21.83
C CYS A 37 -5.98 -6.89 -20.92
N CYS A 38 -5.38 -6.85 -19.73
CA CYS A 38 -5.36 -7.93 -18.75
C CYS A 38 -6.56 -7.87 -17.80
N ASP A 39 -6.92 -9.01 -17.22
CA ASP A 39 -7.83 -9.07 -16.08
C ASP A 39 -7.14 -8.54 -14.82
N ASN A 40 -7.19 -7.21 -14.64
CA ASN A 40 -6.52 -6.49 -13.57
C ASN A 40 -7.32 -6.43 -12.26
N GLY A 41 -8.43 -7.16 -12.15
CA GLY A 41 -9.32 -7.06 -10.99
C GLY A 41 -9.93 -5.66 -10.80
N GLY A 42 -9.99 -4.87 -11.89
CA GLY A 42 -10.56 -3.53 -11.92
C GLY A 42 -9.57 -2.37 -11.83
N ASP A 43 -8.25 -2.62 -11.72
CA ASP A 43 -7.25 -1.56 -11.78
C ASP A 43 -6.82 -1.25 -13.23
N MET A 44 -6.93 0.02 -13.63
CA MET A 44 -6.57 0.50 -14.96
C MET A 44 -5.60 1.69 -14.89
N SER A 45 -4.78 1.74 -13.83
CA SER A 45 -3.86 2.84 -13.60
C SER A 45 -2.62 2.73 -14.51
N SER A 46 -2.17 3.85 -15.09
CA SER A 46 -1.05 3.84 -16.05
C SER A 46 0.27 3.33 -15.44
N HIS A 47 0.56 3.65 -14.18
CA HIS A 47 1.74 3.13 -13.49
C HIS A 47 1.66 1.61 -13.27
N TYR A 48 0.44 1.08 -13.10
CA TYR A 48 0.23 -0.37 -12.98
C TYR A 48 0.47 -1.07 -14.32
N ALA A 49 -0.04 -0.50 -15.42
CA ALA A 49 0.24 -0.97 -16.77
C ALA A 49 1.76 -0.96 -17.08
N GLY A 50 2.45 0.13 -16.74
CA GLY A 50 3.91 0.24 -16.90
C GLY A 50 4.67 -0.81 -16.07
N TRP A 51 4.26 -1.03 -14.83
CA TRP A 51 4.83 -2.08 -13.97
C TRP A 51 4.60 -3.49 -14.56
N GLN A 52 3.40 -3.78 -15.05
CA GLN A 52 3.11 -5.04 -15.73
C GLN A 52 3.96 -5.22 -16.98
N ALA A 53 4.18 -4.17 -17.77
CA ALA A 53 5.05 -4.22 -18.95
C ALA A 53 6.50 -4.55 -18.56
N PHE A 54 7.01 -3.97 -17.47
CA PHE A 54 8.31 -4.33 -16.90
C PHE A 54 8.37 -5.81 -16.49
N VAL A 55 7.35 -6.30 -15.77
CA VAL A 55 7.28 -7.71 -15.33
C VAL A 55 7.17 -8.68 -16.51
N ALA A 56 6.31 -8.37 -17.50
CA ALA A 56 6.10 -9.17 -18.70
C ALA A 56 7.39 -9.28 -19.52
N THR A 57 8.02 -8.13 -19.82
CA THR A 57 9.27 -8.07 -20.60
C THR A 57 10.38 -8.86 -19.92
N ARG A 58 10.55 -8.67 -18.60
CA ARG A 58 11.57 -9.40 -17.85
C ARG A 58 11.28 -10.90 -17.81
N SER A 59 10.03 -11.29 -17.62
CA SER A 59 9.62 -12.69 -17.56
C SER A 59 9.77 -13.40 -18.91
N ALA A 60 9.60 -12.66 -20.01
CA ALA A 60 9.79 -13.15 -21.37
C ALA A 60 11.27 -13.30 -21.75
N LEU A 61 12.09 -12.28 -21.43
CA LEU A 61 13.47 -12.19 -21.93
C LEU A 61 14.53 -12.71 -20.95
N LEU A 62 14.27 -12.64 -19.64
CA LEU A 62 15.24 -12.95 -18.58
C LEU A 62 14.68 -13.88 -17.50
N PRO A 63 14.08 -15.05 -17.86
CA PRO A 63 13.34 -15.91 -16.92
C PRO A 63 14.19 -16.54 -15.80
N TRP A 64 15.52 -16.62 -15.96
CA TRP A 64 16.45 -17.15 -14.96
C TRP A 64 16.93 -16.09 -13.95
N PHE A 65 16.90 -14.81 -14.31
CA PHE A 65 17.57 -13.77 -13.53
C PHE A 65 16.78 -13.37 -12.29
N LEU A 66 15.45 -13.37 -12.34
CA LEU A 66 14.61 -13.13 -11.17
C LEU A 66 13.27 -13.85 -11.29
N ARG A 67 13.22 -15.10 -10.82
CA ARG A 67 11.94 -15.71 -10.42
C ARG A 67 11.38 -14.85 -9.27
N LEU A 68 10.20 -14.26 -9.46
CA LEU A 68 9.42 -13.73 -8.34
C LEU A 68 9.13 -14.92 -7.41
N GLY A 69 9.97 -15.09 -6.39
CA GLY A 69 9.92 -16.23 -5.48
C GLY A 69 8.74 -16.14 -4.52
N GLY A 70 8.09 -17.29 -4.30
CA GLY A 70 7.25 -17.55 -3.14
C GLY A 70 5.74 -17.30 -3.30
N ASP A 71 4.98 -18.00 -2.45
CA ASP A 71 3.54 -17.88 -2.20
C ASP A 71 3.16 -16.53 -1.55
N GLN A 72 3.59 -15.41 -2.13
CA GLN A 72 3.24 -14.08 -1.62
C GLN A 72 1.85 -13.66 -2.11
N PRO A 73 0.83 -13.51 -1.24
CA PRO A 73 -0.51 -13.09 -1.66
C PRO A 73 -0.46 -11.79 -2.49
N SER A 74 -1.17 -11.84 -3.61
CA SER A 74 -1.43 -10.80 -4.62
C SER A 74 -0.58 -9.52 -4.59
N ILE A 75 0.32 -9.40 -5.58
CA ILE A 75 0.90 -8.12 -6.04
C ILE A 75 -0.19 -7.07 -6.35
N PHE A 76 -1.41 -7.50 -6.67
CA PHE A 76 -2.57 -6.63 -6.94
C PHE A 76 -3.04 -5.77 -5.75
N THR A 77 -2.52 -6.00 -4.53
CA THR A 77 -2.94 -5.28 -3.32
C THR A 77 -2.08 -4.05 -2.99
N VAL A 78 -1.01 -3.79 -3.75
CA VAL A 78 -0.04 -2.72 -3.47
C VAL A 78 0.14 -1.78 -4.67
N VAL A 79 -0.96 -1.45 -5.33
CA VAL A 79 -1.00 -0.44 -6.38
C VAL A 79 -1.39 0.89 -5.73
N PRO A 80 -0.51 1.90 -5.67
CA PRO A 80 -0.86 3.21 -5.13
C PRO A 80 -1.84 3.92 -6.07
N ARG A 81 -2.96 4.42 -5.55
CA ARG A 81 -3.95 5.15 -6.34
C ARG A 81 -3.97 6.60 -5.92
N VAL A 82 -3.93 7.49 -6.91
CA VAL A 82 -3.88 8.94 -6.70
C VAL A 82 -4.95 9.60 -7.56
N ILE A 83 -5.72 10.50 -6.95
CA ILE A 83 -6.62 11.42 -7.62
C ILE A 83 -6.01 12.82 -7.48
N TYR A 84 -5.60 13.41 -8.59
CA TYR A 84 -4.90 14.70 -8.65
C TYR A 84 -5.88 15.89 -8.60
N THR A 85 -6.76 15.89 -7.59
CA THR A 85 -7.57 17.05 -7.21
C THR A 85 -6.75 18.01 -6.35
N THR A 86 -7.39 19.09 -5.90
CA THR A 86 -6.81 20.07 -4.97
C THR A 86 -7.68 20.12 -3.70
N PRO A 87 -7.23 19.55 -2.56
CA PRO A 87 -6.00 18.76 -2.37
C PRO A 87 -6.04 17.40 -3.09
N GLU A 88 -4.86 16.78 -3.25
CA GLU A 88 -4.74 15.44 -3.82
C GLU A 88 -5.29 14.39 -2.83
N VAL A 89 -5.78 13.27 -3.37
CA VAL A 89 -6.20 12.11 -2.57
C VAL A 89 -5.41 10.89 -3.03
N ALA A 90 -4.62 10.31 -2.13
CA ALA A 90 -3.81 9.15 -2.42
C ALA A 90 -4.07 8.00 -1.44
N SER A 91 -4.03 6.75 -1.90
CA SER A 91 -4.22 5.57 -1.05
C SER A 91 -3.42 4.38 -1.55
N CYS A 92 -3.01 3.51 -0.62
CA CYS A 92 -2.33 2.26 -0.95
C CYS A 92 -2.58 1.21 0.14
N GLY A 93 -2.64 -0.06 -0.24
CA GLY A 93 -2.94 -1.17 0.68
C GLY A 93 -4.43 -1.30 0.99
N LEU A 94 -4.75 -1.82 2.17
CA LEU A 94 -6.13 -2.02 2.61
C LEU A 94 -6.79 -0.68 2.99
N SER A 95 -8.00 -0.44 2.49
CA SER A 95 -8.86 0.65 2.97
C SER A 95 -9.43 0.35 4.35
N GLU A 96 -9.85 1.36 5.11
CA GLU A 96 -10.44 1.14 6.44
C GLU A 96 -11.63 0.15 6.40
N GLY A 97 -12.48 0.26 5.39
CA GLY A 97 -13.61 -0.67 5.20
C GLY A 97 -13.16 -2.11 5.01
N LEU A 98 -12.08 -2.35 4.26
CA LEU A 98 -11.50 -3.68 4.10
C LEU A 98 -10.81 -4.17 5.37
N VAL A 99 -10.06 -3.31 6.05
CA VAL A 99 -9.44 -3.64 7.34
C VAL A 99 -10.53 -4.04 8.35
N ARG A 100 -11.61 -3.27 8.46
CA ARG A 100 -12.75 -3.59 9.32
C ARG A 100 -13.42 -4.91 8.94
N ARG A 101 -13.59 -5.16 7.64
CA ARG A 101 -14.17 -6.42 7.14
C ARG A 101 -13.29 -7.63 7.49
N PHE A 102 -11.97 -7.51 7.42
CA PHE A 102 -11.06 -8.62 7.68
C PHE A 102 -10.74 -8.82 9.17
N TYR A 103 -10.66 -7.73 9.94
CA TYR A 103 -10.13 -7.76 11.31
C TYR A 103 -11.13 -7.32 12.38
N GLY A 104 -12.31 -6.81 12.00
CA GLY A 104 -13.29 -6.21 12.93
C GLY A 104 -12.98 -4.75 13.25
N PRO A 105 -13.62 -4.14 14.26
CA PRO A 105 -13.34 -2.76 14.66
C PRO A 105 -11.89 -2.56 15.14
N PRO A 106 -11.35 -1.33 15.12
CA PRO A 106 -10.04 -1.03 15.70
C PRO A 106 -9.94 -1.51 17.15
N GLY A 107 -8.77 -1.98 17.56
CA GLY A 107 -8.50 -2.50 18.89
C GLY A 107 -7.38 -3.52 18.87
N ARG A 108 -7.64 -4.71 19.43
CA ARG A 108 -6.58 -5.71 19.66
C ARG A 108 -5.87 -6.18 18.39
N ARG A 109 -6.59 -6.35 17.27
CA ARG A 109 -6.03 -6.91 16.03
C ARG A 109 -5.34 -5.89 15.14
N TRP A 110 -5.72 -4.62 15.25
CA TRP A 110 -5.19 -3.52 14.45
C TRP A 110 -5.60 -2.17 15.05
N HIS A 111 -4.85 -1.13 14.74
CA HIS A 111 -5.16 0.24 15.12
C HIS A 111 -5.03 1.20 13.94
N ARG A 112 -5.64 2.38 14.11
CA ARG A 112 -5.66 3.47 13.15
C ARG A 112 -4.95 4.67 13.76
N VAL A 113 -4.12 5.33 12.96
CA VAL A 113 -3.54 6.63 13.30
C VAL A 113 -3.98 7.64 12.27
N ARG A 114 -4.38 8.82 12.72
CA ARG A 114 -4.76 9.94 11.87
C ARG A 114 -4.04 11.20 12.34
N VAL A 115 -3.20 11.76 11.47
CA VAL A 115 -2.46 13.00 11.72
C VAL A 115 -3.10 14.09 10.87
N GLU A 116 -3.60 15.13 11.52
CA GLU A 116 -4.18 16.31 10.85
C GLU A 116 -3.08 17.34 10.50
N TRP A 117 -3.30 18.08 9.41
CA TRP A 117 -2.33 19.04 8.89
C TRP A 117 -2.12 20.30 9.74
N ASN A 118 -3.10 20.63 10.58
CA ASN A 118 -3.00 21.74 11.55
C ASN A 118 -1.81 21.58 12.53
N ALA A 119 -1.24 20.37 12.65
CA ALA A 119 -0.09 20.07 13.48
C ALA A 119 1.24 19.93 12.71
N GLN A 120 1.30 20.34 11.43
CA GLN A 120 2.48 20.16 10.58
C GLN A 120 3.11 21.45 10.06
N ASP A 121 4.36 21.67 10.43
CA ASP A 121 5.11 22.91 10.15
C ASP A 121 5.25 23.21 8.65
N ARG A 122 5.54 22.19 7.82
CA ARG A 122 5.64 22.41 6.36
C ARG A 122 4.29 22.78 5.74
N ALA A 123 3.20 22.10 6.16
CA ALA A 123 1.87 22.37 5.64
C ALA A 123 1.38 23.76 6.05
N VAL A 124 1.65 24.17 7.30
CA VAL A 124 1.34 25.52 7.79
C VAL A 124 2.16 26.57 7.03
N ALA A 125 3.45 26.33 6.79
CA ALA A 125 4.30 27.25 6.05
C ALA A 125 3.84 27.48 4.60
N GLU A 126 3.25 26.45 3.97
CA GLU A 126 2.72 26.51 2.59
C GLU A 126 1.25 26.94 2.52
N MET A 127 0.60 27.21 3.67
CA MET A 127 -0.84 27.50 3.76
C MET A 127 -1.71 26.42 3.10
N ASP A 128 -1.38 25.15 3.38
CA ASP A 128 -2.05 23.98 2.80
C ASP A 128 -3.55 23.90 3.17
N HIS A 129 -4.28 23.03 2.48
CA HIS A 129 -5.73 22.94 2.53
C HIS A 129 -6.28 22.53 3.90
N PRO A 130 -7.25 23.28 4.45
CA PRO A 130 -7.95 22.87 5.66
C PRO A 130 -8.59 21.49 5.51
N GLY A 131 -8.48 20.67 6.56
CA GLY A 131 -9.05 19.31 6.56
C GLY A 131 -8.15 18.24 5.94
N SER A 132 -6.94 18.58 5.50
CA SER A 132 -5.92 17.62 5.08
C SER A 132 -5.45 16.71 6.23
N PHE A 133 -5.15 15.45 5.89
CA PHE A 133 -4.75 14.44 6.86
C PHE A 133 -3.93 13.31 6.23
N ILE A 134 -3.15 12.63 7.09
CA ILE A 134 -2.63 11.27 6.84
C ILE A 134 -3.38 10.32 7.74
N GLU A 135 -3.81 9.19 7.18
CA GLU A 135 -4.39 8.08 7.92
C GLU A 135 -3.69 6.77 7.57
N ILE A 136 -3.25 6.02 8.58
CA ILE A 136 -2.56 4.74 8.40
C ILE A 136 -3.21 3.65 9.25
N PHE A 137 -3.20 2.42 8.72
CA PHE A 137 -3.75 1.24 9.37
C PHE A 137 -2.64 0.24 9.67
N VAL A 138 -2.60 -0.25 10.90
CA VAL A 138 -1.46 -1.03 11.40
C VAL A 138 -1.98 -2.27 12.12
N HIS A 139 -1.47 -3.44 11.74
CA HIS A 139 -1.79 -4.70 12.40
C HIS A 139 -1.16 -4.76 13.79
N GLN A 140 -1.70 -5.56 14.71
CA GLN A 140 -1.17 -5.75 16.06
C GLN A 140 0.32 -6.16 16.09
N THR A 141 0.81 -6.83 15.03
CA THR A 141 2.24 -7.18 14.89
C THR A 141 3.14 -6.00 14.53
N GLY A 142 2.59 -4.79 14.38
CA GLY A 142 3.29 -3.60 13.92
C GLY A 142 3.42 -3.49 12.39
N ARG A 143 2.84 -4.41 11.61
CA ARG A 143 2.90 -4.36 10.14
C ARG A 143 1.95 -3.32 9.59
N VAL A 144 2.40 -2.55 8.61
CA VAL A 144 1.56 -1.61 7.88
C VAL A 144 0.58 -2.37 6.97
N LEU A 145 -0.71 -2.07 7.10
CA LEU A 145 -1.79 -2.68 6.30
C LEU A 145 -2.17 -1.81 5.09
N GLY A 146 -2.03 -0.49 5.23
CA GLY A 146 -2.38 0.49 4.21
C GLY A 146 -2.49 1.89 4.80
N GLY A 147 -2.87 2.84 3.95
CA GLY A 147 -3.10 4.22 4.36
C GLY A 147 -3.76 5.06 3.28
N THR A 148 -4.26 6.20 3.69
CA THR A 148 -4.86 7.25 2.86
C THR A 148 -4.25 8.60 3.23
N ILE A 149 -3.92 9.41 2.24
CA ILE A 149 -3.35 10.73 2.41
C ILE A 149 -4.23 11.70 1.61
N VAL A 150 -4.66 12.78 2.27
CA VAL A 150 -5.40 13.89 1.66
C VAL A 150 -4.62 15.16 1.95
N SER A 151 -3.90 15.68 0.97
CA SER A 151 -3.01 16.85 1.11
C SER A 151 -2.42 17.25 -0.22
N ASP A 152 -1.77 18.42 -0.26
CA ASP A 152 -0.82 18.68 -1.32
C ASP A 152 0.30 17.63 -1.32
N ARG A 153 0.68 17.19 -2.52
CA ARG A 153 1.71 16.16 -2.73
C ARG A 153 1.37 14.79 -2.13
N ALA A 154 0.08 14.46 -1.93
CA ALA A 154 -0.33 13.14 -1.47
C ALA A 154 0.19 12.02 -2.39
N GLY A 155 0.23 12.25 -3.71
CA GLY A 155 0.76 11.32 -4.69
C GLY A 155 2.25 11.02 -4.54
N GLU A 156 3.03 11.97 -4.02
CA GLU A 156 4.45 11.74 -3.72
C GLU A 156 4.60 10.96 -2.41
N MET A 157 3.88 11.38 -1.36
CA MET A 157 3.97 10.77 -0.03
C MET A 157 3.46 9.33 0.01
N ILE A 158 2.44 8.97 -0.79
CA ILE A 158 1.86 7.62 -0.75
C ILE A 158 2.85 6.53 -1.15
N SER A 159 3.90 6.89 -1.88
CA SER A 159 4.97 5.97 -2.28
C SER A 159 5.65 5.31 -1.08
N GLU A 160 5.81 6.04 0.02
CA GLU A 160 6.40 5.48 1.26
C GLU A 160 5.48 4.43 1.90
N VAL A 161 4.17 4.70 1.93
CA VAL A 161 3.16 3.73 2.39
C VAL A 161 3.15 2.51 1.46
N ALA A 162 3.27 2.70 0.14
CA ALA A 162 3.34 1.60 -0.82
C ALA A 162 4.55 0.70 -0.57
N ILE A 163 5.73 1.29 -0.33
CA ILE A 163 6.94 0.55 0.04
C ILE A 163 6.72 -0.22 1.35
N ALA A 164 6.17 0.44 2.37
CA ALA A 164 5.91 -0.17 3.67
C ALA A 164 4.98 -1.39 3.57
N VAL A 165 3.89 -1.28 2.80
CA VAL A 165 2.95 -2.39 2.57
C VAL A 165 3.60 -3.50 1.73
N ASN A 166 4.29 -3.16 0.63
CA ASN A 166 4.91 -4.12 -0.27
C ASN A 166 5.97 -4.97 0.43
N LEU A 167 6.83 -4.32 1.21
CA LEU A 167 7.92 -4.95 1.95
C LEU A 167 7.50 -5.45 3.34
N ARG A 168 6.24 -5.26 3.73
CA ARG A 168 5.69 -5.64 5.05
C ARG A 168 6.50 -5.07 6.21
N LEU A 169 6.93 -3.82 6.08
CA LEU A 169 7.73 -3.13 7.08
C LEU A 169 6.94 -2.98 8.38
N LEU A 170 7.69 -2.92 9.48
CA LEU A 170 7.14 -2.65 10.79
C LEU A 170 7.17 -1.14 11.05
N VAL A 171 6.14 -0.62 11.71
CA VAL A 171 6.05 0.81 12.07
C VAL A 171 7.22 1.27 12.94
N LYS A 172 7.82 0.37 13.74
CA LYS A 172 9.02 0.69 14.51
C LYS A 172 10.22 1.03 13.63
N ASP A 173 10.37 0.36 12.49
CA ASP A 173 11.53 0.56 11.60
C ASP A 173 11.37 1.87 10.84
N LEU A 174 10.12 2.18 10.42
CA LEU A 174 9.74 3.45 9.80
C LEU A 174 9.88 4.64 10.77
N ALA A 175 9.46 4.47 12.02
CA ALA A 175 9.58 5.48 13.07
C ALA A 175 11.04 5.76 13.47
N MET A 176 11.96 4.83 13.25
CA MET A 176 13.41 5.02 13.51
C MET A 176 14.17 5.56 12.29
N THR A 177 13.49 5.80 11.17
CA THR A 177 14.11 6.33 9.95
C THR A 177 14.15 7.86 9.98
N LEU A 178 15.33 8.43 9.72
CA LEU A 178 15.52 9.88 9.69
C LEU A 178 14.80 10.50 8.48
N HIS A 179 13.86 11.41 8.75
CA HIS A 179 13.15 12.17 7.72
C HIS A 179 13.64 13.63 7.70
N PRO A 180 13.81 14.23 6.52
CA PRO A 180 14.20 15.62 6.41
C PRO A 180 13.12 16.55 6.97
N TYR A 181 13.53 17.61 7.67
CA TYR A 181 12.64 18.61 8.24
C TYR A 181 13.01 20.02 7.77
N PRO A 182 12.04 20.90 7.45
CA PRO A 182 10.60 20.63 7.33
C PRO A 182 10.25 20.05 5.96
N SER A 183 9.47 18.96 5.91
CA SER A 183 9.01 18.34 4.66
C SER A 183 7.61 17.75 4.79
N TYR A 184 6.95 17.49 3.66
CA TYR A 184 5.69 16.75 3.62
C TYR A 184 5.87 15.30 4.09
N SER A 185 6.99 14.65 3.75
CA SER A 185 7.28 13.28 4.21
C SER A 185 7.51 13.20 5.72
N PHE A 186 7.97 14.29 6.38
CA PHE A 186 8.04 14.34 7.84
C PHE A 186 6.67 14.16 8.50
N SER A 187 5.57 14.49 7.82
CA SER A 187 4.22 14.21 8.31
C SER A 187 3.91 12.71 8.33
N VAL A 188 4.37 11.99 7.31
CA VAL A 188 4.25 10.52 7.24
C VAL A 188 5.06 9.91 8.38
N HIS A 189 6.25 10.45 8.65
CA HIS A 189 7.05 10.06 9.81
C HIS A 189 6.35 10.28 11.15
N LYS A 190 5.71 11.44 11.37
CA LYS A 190 4.89 11.67 12.58
C LYS A 190 3.84 10.58 12.74
N ALA A 191 3.14 10.20 11.66
CA ALA A 191 2.18 9.11 11.69
C ALA A 191 2.84 7.77 12.07
N TRP A 192 4.02 7.45 11.55
CA TRP A 192 4.76 6.24 11.94
C TRP A 192 5.15 6.23 13.42
N VAL A 193 5.64 7.35 13.96
CA VAL A 193 6.00 7.49 15.37
C VAL A 193 4.79 7.28 16.28
N GLU A 194 3.66 7.89 15.95
CA GLU A 194 2.41 7.70 16.71
C GLU A 194 1.94 6.24 16.62
N ALA A 195 1.97 5.63 15.44
CA ALA A 195 1.59 4.24 15.27
C ALA A 195 2.50 3.26 16.01
N ALA A 196 3.81 3.53 16.05
CA ALA A 196 4.77 2.74 16.80
C ALA A 196 4.54 2.86 18.31
N THR A 197 4.25 4.07 18.79
CA THR A 197 3.88 4.34 20.19
C THR A 197 2.64 3.55 20.60
N ILE A 198 1.55 3.61 19.81
CA ILE A 198 0.33 2.84 20.08
C ILE A 198 0.62 1.34 20.07
N ASN A 199 1.38 0.85 19.08
CA ASN A 199 1.74 -0.56 19.00
C ASN A 199 2.52 -1.02 20.25
N LEU A 200 3.49 -0.23 20.71
CA LEU A 200 4.25 -0.50 21.93
C LEU A 200 3.36 -0.53 23.18
N MET A 201 2.50 0.49 23.37
CA MET A 201 1.59 0.56 24.53
C MET A 201 0.58 -0.59 24.55
N SER A 202 0.06 -0.99 23.39
CA SER A 202 -0.85 -2.13 23.27
C SER A 202 -0.18 -3.46 23.62
N ASN A 203 1.11 -3.62 23.29
CA ASN A 203 1.89 -4.82 23.63
C ASN A 203 2.28 -4.84 25.11
N LEU A 204 2.60 -3.69 25.70
CA LEU A 204 2.89 -3.58 27.13
C LEU A 204 1.67 -3.92 27.98
N SER A 205 0.50 -3.36 27.66
CA SER A 205 -0.75 -3.61 28.40
C SER A 205 -1.27 -5.06 28.26
N SER A 206 -0.97 -5.74 27.15
CA SER A 206 -1.41 -7.12 26.91
C SER A 206 -0.40 -8.21 27.28
N GLY A 207 0.86 -7.84 27.55
CA GLY A 207 1.94 -8.75 27.93
C GLY A 207 2.05 -9.03 29.43
N PRO A 208 3.01 -9.87 29.87
CA PRO A 208 3.24 -10.16 31.29
C PRO A 208 3.57 -8.89 32.11
N MET A 209 4.14 -7.86 31.47
CA MET A 209 4.42 -6.56 32.07
C MET A 209 3.16 -5.70 32.28
N GLY A 210 2.08 -5.92 31.53
CA GLY A 210 0.79 -5.23 31.70
C GLY A 210 0.10 -5.60 33.01
N LYS A 211 0.34 -6.81 33.51
CA LYS A 211 -0.08 -7.23 34.87
C LYS A 211 0.68 -6.51 35.98
N LEU A 212 1.90 -6.02 35.71
CA LEU A 212 2.67 -5.21 36.67
C LEU A 212 2.17 -3.75 36.68
N VAL A 213 1.85 -3.20 35.51
CA VAL A 213 1.32 -1.83 35.40
C VAL A 213 -0.10 -1.72 35.98
N SER A 214 -0.94 -2.76 35.87
CA SER A 214 -2.27 -2.78 36.49
C SER A 214 -2.28 -2.96 38.00
N VAL A 215 -1.13 -3.25 38.62
CA VAL A 215 -0.97 -3.42 40.09
C VAL A 215 -0.50 -2.11 40.75
N CYS A 216 -0.11 -1.11 39.96
CA CYS A 216 0.30 0.21 40.43
C CYS A 216 -0.77 1.31 40.24
N GLN A 217 -2.00 0.94 39.84
CA GLN A 217 -3.19 1.80 39.87
C GLN A 217 -4.14 1.32 40.97
#